data_AF-Q38EV9-F1
#
_entry.id   AF-Q38EV9-F1
#
_cell.length_a   1.000
_cell.length_b   1.000
_cell.length_c   1.000
_cell.angle_alpha   90.00
_cell.angle_beta   90.00
_cell.angle_gamma   90.00
#
_symmetry.space_group_name_H-M   'P 1'
#
loop_
_entity.id
_entity.type
_entity.pdbx_description
1 polymer ?
#
loop_
_entity_poly.entity_id
_entity_poly.type
_entity_poly.pdbx_seq_one_letter_code
_entity_poly.pdbx_strand_id
1 'polypeptide(L)'
;MVRTTRFSRNSSKPLFQQLQLITSYGLFQEYPPIWSLPLPPQQPRDTGKPTLVLDIDETLIHTVGMRNEGSDSVSFSFFLRPHAKEFLAEVRELYEVVFWTAGTASYCSAVMDALEVQVLQLPRSFYNIDELRVEARGGISTKNVNFYALSRTQTLQGHNYMKYLPMLGRPLNRVIMVDDNVRSFPLHPRNGVKIEPFLPNERVLSEYARIVTDEVKYGQVGQRQYEGEMAKVIECGEEEVARLQADHALMDLIPMLRSAASSTDLTHELDHWRTDEYTKCDDFRETMNSLSVTRQKILGNVLKERRNVPIPPLKQHVMNHGFMEEANAAMKLEQMRHTPSRL
;
A
#
# COMPACT_ATOMS: atom_id res chain seq x y z
N MET A 1 39.82 0.65 1.80
CA MET A 1 39.09 -0.63 1.60
C MET A 1 37.62 -0.39 1.91
N VAL A 2 36.78 -0.23 0.90
CA VAL A 2 35.32 -0.19 1.09
C VAL A 2 34.90 -1.61 1.47
N ARG A 3 34.43 -1.80 2.71
CA ARG A 3 33.85 -3.07 3.15
C ARG A 3 32.58 -3.27 2.33
N THR A 4 32.63 -4.17 1.37
CA THR A 4 31.45 -4.72 0.71
C THR A 4 30.59 -5.35 1.80
N THR A 5 29.44 -4.75 2.07
CA THR A 5 28.36 -5.35 2.85
C THR A 5 28.03 -6.67 2.18
N ARG A 6 28.47 -7.77 2.79
CA ARG A 6 28.03 -9.11 2.40
C ARG A 6 26.55 -9.17 2.71
N PHE A 7 25.72 -8.96 1.70
CA PHE A 7 24.34 -9.40 1.73
C PHE A 7 24.39 -10.91 2.00
N SER A 8 24.10 -11.30 3.23
CA SER A 8 23.62 -12.64 3.50
C SER A 8 22.33 -12.75 2.71
N ARG A 9 22.40 -13.29 1.49
CA ARG A 9 21.23 -13.89 0.86
C ARG A 9 20.77 -14.91 1.87
N ASN A 10 19.70 -14.59 2.61
CA ASN A 10 19.01 -15.57 3.42
C ASN A 10 18.87 -16.82 2.55
N SER A 11 19.31 -17.96 3.08
CA SER A 11 19.15 -19.28 2.47
C SER A 11 17.68 -19.72 2.50
N SER A 12 16.77 -18.79 2.19
CA SER A 12 15.37 -19.07 1.98
C SER A 12 15.24 -19.90 0.70
N LYS A 13 14.51 -21.02 0.84
CA LYS A 13 14.38 -22.10 -0.15
C LYS A 13 13.96 -21.58 -1.53
N PRO A 14 14.25 -22.31 -2.63
CA PRO A 14 13.95 -21.88 -4.01
C PRO A 14 12.53 -21.35 -4.21
N LEU A 15 11.55 -21.91 -3.49
CA LEU A 15 10.16 -21.49 -3.48
C LEU A 15 9.94 -20.05 -2.94
N PHE A 16 10.62 -19.67 -1.87
CA PHE A 16 10.46 -18.34 -1.26
C PHE A 16 11.16 -17.24 -2.06
N GLN A 17 12.11 -17.60 -2.93
CA GLN A 17 12.67 -16.67 -3.91
C GLN A 17 11.66 -16.36 -5.02
N GLN A 18 10.73 -17.28 -5.31
CA GLN A 18 9.67 -17.07 -6.31
C GLN A 18 8.56 -16.14 -5.83
N LEU A 19 8.19 -16.22 -4.54
CA LEU A 19 7.14 -15.39 -3.92
C LEU A 19 7.65 -14.07 -3.32
N GLN A 20 8.92 -13.73 -3.54
CA GLN A 20 9.53 -12.48 -3.05
C GLN A 20 9.22 -12.19 -1.57
N LEU A 21 9.46 -13.17 -0.69
CA LEU A 21 9.33 -12.99 0.76
C LEU A 21 10.42 -12.03 1.27
N ILE A 22 10.00 -10.90 1.84
CA ILE A 22 10.88 -9.87 2.40
C ILE A 22 10.67 -9.81 3.91
N THR A 23 11.76 -9.59 4.64
CA THR A 23 11.73 -9.30 6.08
C THR A 23 12.28 -7.90 6.33
N SER A 24 11.61 -7.15 7.18
CA SER A 24 12.00 -5.81 7.63
C SER A 24 11.91 -5.71 9.15
N TYR A 25 12.43 -4.63 9.72
CA TYR A 25 12.47 -4.42 11.16
C TYR A 25 11.86 -3.07 11.53
N GLY A 26 10.96 -3.07 12.50
CA GLY A 26 10.43 -1.87 13.14
C GLY A 26 10.80 -1.84 14.62
N LEU A 27 10.54 -0.71 15.28
CA LEU A 27 10.67 -0.60 16.73
C LEU A 27 9.55 -1.39 17.43
N PHE A 28 9.88 -2.06 18.53
CA PHE A 28 8.88 -2.77 19.34
C PHE A 28 7.86 -1.82 19.97
N GLN A 29 8.32 -0.65 20.40
CA GLN A 29 7.45 0.39 20.93
C GLN A 29 6.81 1.19 19.79
N GLU A 30 5.49 1.33 19.85
CA GLU A 30 4.76 2.22 18.95
C GLU A 30 5.08 3.69 19.25
N TYR A 31 5.09 4.52 18.21
CA TYR A 31 5.41 5.93 18.30
C TYR A 31 4.41 6.81 17.56
N PRO A 32 4.34 8.12 17.89
CA PRO A 32 3.49 9.06 17.18
C PRO A 32 3.83 9.13 15.69
N PRO A 33 2.89 9.54 14.83
CA PRO A 33 3.13 9.67 13.40
C PRO A 33 4.32 10.60 13.09
N ILE A 34 5.15 10.20 12.11
CA ILE A 34 6.35 10.97 11.75
C ILE A 34 5.98 12.28 11.02
N TRP A 35 4.95 12.24 10.17
CA TRP A 35 4.49 13.42 9.43
C TRP A 35 3.30 14.09 10.10
N SER A 36 3.40 15.41 10.26
CA SER A 36 2.23 16.25 10.52
C SER A 36 1.29 16.30 9.32
N LEU A 37 0.02 16.60 9.59
CA LEU A 37 -0.98 16.89 8.57
C LEU A 37 -1.49 18.34 8.73
N PRO A 38 -1.64 19.12 7.63
CA PRO A 38 -1.40 18.72 6.24
C PRO A 38 0.06 18.39 5.94
N LEU A 39 0.29 17.61 4.87
CA LEU A 39 1.64 17.21 4.50
C LEU A 39 2.51 18.46 4.25
N PRO A 40 3.82 18.39 4.57
CA PRO A 40 4.77 19.42 4.17
C PRO A 40 4.75 19.66 2.64
N PRO A 41 5.39 20.74 2.14
CA PRO A 41 5.55 20.95 0.70
C PRO A 41 6.13 19.72 -0.01
N GLN A 42 5.85 19.57 -1.31
CA GLN A 42 6.41 18.48 -2.09
C GLN A 42 7.95 18.50 -2.02
N GLN A 43 8.57 17.32 -2.07
CA GLN A 43 10.02 17.23 -2.20
C GLN A 43 10.47 17.88 -3.51
N PRO A 44 11.67 18.49 -3.60
CA PRO A 44 12.10 19.22 -4.80
C PRO A 44 11.95 18.44 -6.12
N ARG A 45 12.25 17.13 -6.09
CA ARG A 45 12.13 16.20 -7.23
C ARG A 45 10.68 15.90 -7.67
N ASP A 46 9.71 16.18 -6.81
CA ASP A 46 8.29 15.89 -7.01
C ASP A 46 7.47 17.17 -7.27
N THR A 47 8.14 18.33 -7.35
CA THR A 47 7.53 19.64 -7.61
C THR A 47 6.67 19.60 -8.87
N GLY A 48 5.38 19.91 -8.71
CA GLY A 48 4.43 20.03 -9.81
C GLY A 48 3.84 18.70 -10.29
N LYS A 49 4.31 17.56 -9.77
CA LYS A 49 3.69 16.26 -10.03
C LYS A 49 2.35 16.17 -9.29
N PRO A 50 1.33 15.49 -9.87
CA PRO A 50 0.15 15.10 -9.11
C PRO A 50 0.52 14.13 -7.99
N THR A 51 -0.36 13.99 -7.00
CA THR A 51 -0.15 13.10 -5.86
C THR A 51 -0.86 11.76 -6.09
N LEU A 52 -0.11 10.66 -6.01
CA LEU A 52 -0.66 9.31 -5.91
C LEU A 52 -0.62 8.89 -4.44
N VAL A 53 -1.80 8.72 -3.85
CA VAL A 53 -1.96 8.10 -2.54
C VAL A 53 -2.08 6.60 -2.76
N LEU A 54 -1.20 5.83 -2.13
CA LEU A 54 -1.07 4.40 -2.38
C LEU A 54 -1.17 3.64 -1.07
N ASP A 55 -2.11 2.69 -1.01
CA ASP A 55 -2.16 1.75 0.10
C ASP A 55 -1.00 0.74 0.07
N ILE A 56 -0.76 0.09 1.20
CA ILE A 56 0.32 -0.86 1.41
C ILE A 56 -0.23 -2.29 1.52
N ASP A 57 -0.98 -2.54 2.58
CA ASP A 57 -1.51 -3.85 2.96
C ASP A 57 -2.52 -4.33 1.91
N GLU A 58 -2.44 -5.61 1.53
CA GLU A 58 -3.24 -6.24 0.47
C GLU A 58 -3.23 -5.50 -0.89
N THR A 59 -2.38 -4.48 -1.05
CA THR A 59 -2.25 -3.66 -2.26
C THR A 59 -0.89 -3.86 -2.90
N LEU A 60 0.19 -3.64 -2.15
CA LEU A 60 1.58 -3.84 -2.57
C LEU A 60 2.23 -5.05 -1.91
N ILE A 61 1.78 -5.42 -0.72
CA ILE A 61 2.35 -6.51 0.07
C ILE A 61 1.24 -7.29 0.77
N HIS A 62 1.57 -8.48 1.24
CA HIS A 62 0.75 -9.26 2.18
C HIS A 62 1.59 -9.66 3.38
N THR A 63 1.22 -9.23 4.59
CA THR A 63 1.97 -9.54 5.81
C THR A 63 1.69 -10.96 6.29
N VAL A 64 2.73 -11.79 6.40
CA VAL A 64 2.62 -13.22 6.79
C VAL A 64 3.03 -13.50 8.22
N GLY A 65 3.72 -12.56 8.87
CA GLY A 65 4.20 -12.82 10.22
C GLY A 65 4.90 -11.64 10.84
N MET A 66 4.78 -11.56 12.16
CA MET A 66 5.51 -10.65 13.01
C MET A 66 6.15 -11.42 14.15
N ARG A 67 7.39 -11.09 14.50
CA ARG A 67 8.12 -11.72 15.59
C ARG A 67 8.96 -10.69 16.33
N ASN A 68 8.86 -10.68 17.66
CA ASN A 68 9.75 -9.87 18.48
C ASN A 68 11.19 -10.36 18.32
N GLU A 69 12.09 -9.44 17.99
CA GLU A 69 13.51 -9.68 17.82
C GLU A 69 14.28 -8.85 18.84
N GLY A 70 14.93 -9.53 19.78
CA GLY A 70 15.60 -8.86 20.90
C GLY A 70 14.63 -8.13 21.82
N SER A 71 15.10 -7.03 22.41
CA SER A 71 14.33 -6.25 23.40
C SER A 71 13.61 -5.04 22.83
N ASP A 72 14.00 -4.56 21.64
CA ASP A 72 13.58 -3.26 21.12
C ASP A 72 13.03 -3.29 19.69
N SER A 73 13.01 -4.45 19.03
CA SER A 73 12.60 -4.55 17.63
C SER A 73 11.59 -5.65 17.36
N VAL A 74 10.83 -5.47 16.28
CA VAL A 74 9.90 -6.45 15.72
C VAL A 74 10.30 -6.68 14.29
N SER A 75 10.46 -7.94 13.90
CA SER A 75 10.58 -8.31 12.49
C SER A 75 9.19 -8.49 11.89
N PHE A 76 9.00 -7.94 10.70
CA PHE A 76 7.81 -8.12 9.88
C PHE A 76 8.22 -8.85 8.61
N SER A 77 7.55 -9.96 8.31
CA SER A 77 7.72 -10.70 7.07
C SER A 77 6.49 -10.53 6.19
N PHE A 78 6.69 -10.27 4.91
CA PHE A 78 5.61 -10.08 3.95
C PHE A 78 6.00 -10.58 2.56
N PHE A 79 5.00 -11.04 1.81
CA PHE A 79 5.14 -11.29 0.37
C PHE A 79 5.02 -9.96 -0.37
N LEU A 80 5.96 -9.67 -1.26
CA LEU A 80 5.84 -8.56 -2.20
C LEU A 80 4.90 -8.95 -3.33
N ARG A 81 3.91 -8.10 -3.63
CA ARG A 81 3.03 -8.32 -4.78
C ARG A 81 3.84 -8.31 -6.07
N PRO A 82 3.60 -9.23 -7.02
CA PRO A 82 4.28 -9.22 -8.30
C PRO A 82 4.20 -7.86 -8.99
N HIS A 83 5.28 -7.50 -9.65
CA HIS A 83 5.47 -6.22 -10.33
C HIS A 83 5.48 -4.97 -9.44
N ALA A 84 5.45 -5.10 -8.11
CA ALA A 84 5.48 -3.94 -7.22
C ALA A 84 6.74 -3.07 -7.43
N LYS A 85 7.89 -3.67 -7.73
CA LYS A 85 9.12 -2.92 -8.01
C LYS A 85 8.97 -2.07 -9.28
N GLU A 86 8.54 -2.68 -10.37
CA GLU A 86 8.36 -2.06 -11.68
C GLU A 86 7.29 -0.96 -11.60
N PHE A 87 6.16 -1.27 -10.97
CA PHE A 87 5.09 -0.33 -10.69
C PHE A 87 5.59 0.89 -9.91
N LEU A 88 6.25 0.68 -8.76
CA LEU A 88 6.75 1.76 -7.90
C LEU A 88 7.82 2.59 -8.59
N ALA A 89 8.73 1.97 -9.36
CA ALA A 89 9.73 2.69 -10.13
C ALA A 89 9.08 3.63 -11.14
N GLU A 90 7.99 3.19 -11.77
CA GLU A 90 7.29 4.02 -12.75
C GLU A 90 6.46 5.14 -12.12
N VAL A 91 5.62 4.84 -11.13
CA VAL A 91 4.75 5.87 -10.52
C VAL A 91 5.55 6.93 -9.79
N ARG A 92 6.76 6.60 -9.29
CA ARG A 92 7.70 7.57 -8.71
C ARG A 92 8.16 8.63 -9.72
N GLU A 93 8.30 8.28 -10.99
CA GLU A 93 8.67 9.25 -12.02
C GLU A 93 7.48 10.18 -12.38
N LEU A 94 6.25 9.66 -12.28
CA LEU A 94 5.03 10.34 -12.69
C LEU A 94 4.36 11.17 -11.57
N TYR A 95 4.48 10.74 -10.31
CA TYR A 95 3.72 11.26 -9.17
C TYR A 95 4.61 11.64 -7.98
N GLU A 96 4.12 12.56 -7.15
CA GLU A 96 4.43 12.54 -5.73
C GLU A 96 3.72 11.33 -5.11
N VAL A 97 4.47 10.30 -4.73
CA VAL A 97 3.89 9.10 -4.11
C VAL A 97 3.81 9.28 -2.60
N VAL A 98 2.61 9.14 -2.06
CA VAL A 98 2.31 9.17 -0.62
C VAL A 98 1.76 7.79 -0.24
N PHE A 99 2.52 7.04 0.55
CA PHE A 99 2.01 5.80 1.11
C PHE A 99 1.05 6.11 2.26
N TRP A 100 -0.05 5.39 2.37
CA TRP A 100 -1.00 5.59 3.45
C TRP A 100 -1.61 4.26 3.88
N THR A 101 -1.18 3.73 5.03
CA THR A 101 -1.69 2.47 5.61
C THR A 101 -2.59 2.74 6.82
N ALA A 102 -3.49 1.80 7.14
CA ALA A 102 -4.20 1.74 8.42
C ALA A 102 -3.42 0.97 9.51
N GLY A 103 -2.20 0.52 9.20
CA GLY A 103 -1.25 -0.08 10.13
C GLY A 103 -0.58 0.94 11.05
N THR A 104 0.15 0.45 12.04
CA THR A 104 0.84 1.28 13.04
C THR A 104 2.03 2.04 12.45
N ALA A 105 2.54 3.08 13.12
CA ALA A 105 3.67 3.88 12.65
C ALA A 105 4.97 3.07 12.59
N SER A 106 5.20 2.19 13.57
CA SER A 106 6.35 1.27 13.57
C SER A 106 6.29 0.29 12.39
N TYR A 107 5.12 -0.31 12.18
CA TYR A 107 4.89 -1.20 11.04
C TYR A 107 5.08 -0.46 9.70
N CYS A 108 4.47 0.71 9.56
CA CYS A 108 4.58 1.55 8.37
C CYS A 108 6.05 1.83 8.05
N SER A 109 6.85 2.23 9.04
CA SER A 109 8.26 2.56 8.82
C SER A 109 9.10 1.32 8.45
N ALA A 110 8.81 0.16 9.03
CA ALA A 110 9.46 -1.10 8.67
C ALA A 110 9.18 -1.48 7.20
N VAL A 111 7.93 -1.37 6.76
CA VAL A 111 7.56 -1.62 5.36
C VAL A 111 8.20 -0.58 4.44
N MET A 112 8.19 0.70 4.82
CA MET A 112 8.84 1.76 4.05
C MET A 112 10.33 1.51 3.86
N ASP A 113 11.05 1.12 4.92
CA ASP A 113 12.48 0.78 4.83
C ASP A 113 12.73 -0.35 3.82
N ALA A 114 11.90 -1.40 3.84
CA ALA A 114 12.02 -2.48 2.88
C ALA A 114 11.67 -2.08 1.44
N LEU A 115 10.59 -1.33 1.23
CA LEU A 115 10.22 -0.85 -0.11
C LEU A 115 11.31 0.07 -0.67
N GLU A 116 11.85 0.97 0.15
CA GLU A 116 12.90 1.90 -0.25
C GLU A 116 14.23 1.18 -0.51
N VAL A 117 14.75 0.46 0.48
CA VAL A 117 16.13 -0.06 0.46
C VAL A 117 16.22 -1.41 -0.25
N GLN A 118 15.29 -2.33 0.00
CA GLN A 118 15.37 -3.69 -0.53
C GLN A 118 14.74 -3.81 -1.93
N VAL A 119 13.59 -3.18 -2.15
CA VAL A 119 12.84 -3.28 -3.42
C VAL A 119 13.36 -2.27 -4.45
N LEU A 120 13.37 -0.98 -4.10
CA LEU A 120 13.74 0.11 -5.00
C LEU A 120 15.24 0.47 -4.98
N GLN A 121 16.00 -0.03 -4.00
CA GLN A 121 17.43 0.26 -3.85
C GLN A 121 17.74 1.76 -3.72
N LEU A 122 16.85 2.49 -3.07
CA LEU A 122 17.03 3.91 -2.76
C LEU A 122 17.95 4.11 -1.55
N PRO A 123 18.56 5.30 -1.40
CA PRO A 123 19.28 5.65 -0.18
C PRO A 123 18.37 5.55 1.03
N ARG A 124 18.82 4.96 2.14
CA ARG A 124 18.03 4.90 3.39
C ARG A 124 17.47 6.27 3.79
N SER A 125 16.19 6.30 4.16
CA SER A 125 15.54 7.47 4.77
C SER A 125 15.52 7.35 6.29
N PHE A 126 14.91 8.31 6.97
CA PHE A 126 14.69 8.26 8.41
C PHE A 126 13.76 7.11 8.86
N TYR A 127 13.03 6.43 7.95
CA TYR A 127 12.20 5.26 8.33
C TYR A 127 13.04 4.04 8.70
N ASN A 128 14.31 4.01 8.30
CA ASN A 128 15.20 2.88 8.56
C ASN A 128 15.38 2.67 10.07
N ILE A 129 15.37 1.41 10.50
CA ILE A 129 15.43 1.06 11.93
C ILE A 129 16.66 1.60 12.65
N ASP A 130 17.82 1.69 11.98
CA ASP A 130 19.03 2.22 12.60
C ASP A 130 18.93 3.74 12.77
N GLU A 131 18.27 4.43 11.83
CA GLU A 131 17.99 5.86 11.90
C GLU A 131 17.00 6.19 13.03
N LEU A 132 15.92 5.41 13.14
CA LEU A 132 14.97 5.50 14.25
C LEU A 132 15.63 5.26 15.61
N ARG A 133 16.56 4.30 15.70
CA ARG A 133 17.33 4.04 16.93
C ARG A 133 18.27 5.20 17.30
N VAL A 134 18.84 5.88 16.30
CA VAL A 134 19.69 7.06 16.53
C VAL A 134 18.85 8.21 17.08
N GLU A 135 17.72 8.54 16.45
CA GLU A 135 16.85 9.63 16.86
C GLU A 135 16.21 9.35 18.25
N ALA A 136 15.78 8.11 18.51
CA ALA A 136 15.26 7.68 19.82
C ALA A 136 16.29 7.81 20.98
N ARG A 137 17.59 7.80 20.67
CA ARG A 137 18.67 8.04 21.64
C ARG A 137 19.09 9.52 21.74
N GLY A 138 18.36 10.42 21.06
CA GLY A 138 18.68 11.84 20.97
C GLY A 138 19.87 12.15 20.06
N GLY A 139 20.26 11.21 19.19
CA GLY A 139 21.27 11.43 18.17
C GLY A 139 20.71 12.22 16.98
N ILE A 140 21.57 12.52 16.01
CA ILE A 140 21.19 13.22 14.77
C ILE A 140 20.98 12.16 13.68
N SER A 141 19.72 11.82 13.39
CA SER A 141 19.39 10.96 12.25
C SER A 141 19.49 11.72 10.92
N THR A 142 19.61 10.96 9.82
CA THR A 142 19.43 11.48 8.46
C THR A 142 18.12 12.25 8.31
N LYS A 143 18.13 13.31 7.51
CA LYS A 143 16.91 14.03 7.09
C LYS A 143 16.48 13.64 5.66
N ASN A 144 17.06 12.57 5.12
CA ASN A 144 16.70 12.05 3.79
C ASN A 144 15.26 11.51 3.79
N VAL A 145 14.50 11.87 2.76
CA VAL A 145 13.12 11.45 2.57
C VAL A 145 12.98 10.91 1.16
N ASN A 146 12.65 9.62 1.03
CA ASN A 146 12.30 9.06 -0.27
C ASN A 146 10.81 9.12 -0.54
N PHE A 147 9.94 9.02 0.47
CA PHE A 147 8.49 9.11 0.28
C PHE A 147 7.84 9.68 1.54
N TYR A 148 6.68 10.32 1.37
CA TYR A 148 5.79 10.57 2.51
C TYR A 148 5.00 9.29 2.81
N ALA A 149 4.85 8.95 4.08
CA ALA A 149 4.15 7.76 4.53
C ALA A 149 3.27 8.05 5.75
N LEU A 150 1.98 7.77 5.65
CA LEU A 150 0.98 8.00 6.68
C LEU A 150 0.51 6.65 7.25
N SER A 151 0.24 6.62 8.55
CA SER A 151 -0.19 5.44 9.30
C SER A 151 -1.60 5.62 9.88
N ARG A 152 -2.05 4.65 10.67
CA ARG A 152 -3.37 4.58 11.32
C ARG A 152 -3.78 5.89 11.99
N THR A 153 -2.88 6.54 12.72
CA THR A 153 -3.18 7.74 13.51
C THR A 153 -3.42 8.99 12.66
N GLN A 154 -3.14 8.91 11.36
CA GLN A 154 -3.41 9.95 10.37
C GLN A 154 -4.67 9.64 9.55
N THR A 155 -5.48 8.65 9.96
CA THR A 155 -6.81 8.36 9.36
C THR A 155 -7.94 8.95 10.21
N LEU A 156 -9.16 8.99 9.68
CA LEU A 156 -10.35 9.22 10.50
C LEU A 156 -10.70 7.93 11.26
N GLN A 157 -10.12 7.77 12.45
CA GLN A 157 -10.24 6.56 13.26
C GLN A 157 -11.69 6.25 13.66
N GLY A 158 -12.50 7.28 13.94
CA GLY A 158 -13.94 7.14 14.22
C GLY A 158 -14.76 6.67 13.02
N HIS A 159 -14.19 6.72 11.81
CA HIS A 159 -14.82 6.35 10.54
C HIS A 159 -14.19 5.10 9.95
N ASN A 160 -13.89 4.11 10.80
CA ASN A 160 -13.27 2.84 10.40
C ASN A 160 -11.94 3.03 9.63
N TYR A 161 -11.10 3.94 10.13
CA TYR A 161 -9.81 4.30 9.56
C TYR A 161 -9.89 4.80 8.10
N MET A 162 -10.91 5.60 7.79
CA MET A 162 -11.06 6.21 6.46
C MET A 162 -9.89 7.16 6.15
N LYS A 163 -9.35 7.06 4.94
CA LYS A 163 -8.23 7.88 4.43
C LYS A 163 -8.79 9.15 3.78
N TYR A 164 -9.01 10.19 4.59
CA TYR A 164 -9.70 11.39 4.14
C TYR A 164 -8.76 12.36 3.40
N LEU A 165 -8.85 12.40 2.06
CA LEU A 165 -7.91 13.13 1.19
C LEU A 165 -7.63 14.61 1.55
N PRO A 166 -8.61 15.42 2.01
CA PRO A 166 -8.35 16.80 2.43
C PRO A 166 -7.30 16.93 3.53
N MET A 167 -7.09 15.87 4.33
CA MET A 167 -6.04 15.83 5.35
C MET A 167 -4.64 16.05 4.77
N LEU A 168 -4.42 15.71 3.49
CA LEU A 168 -3.12 15.83 2.84
C LEU A 168 -2.71 17.27 2.56
N GLY A 169 -3.66 18.20 2.45
CA GLY A 169 -3.39 19.56 1.96
C GLY A 169 -2.93 19.59 0.49
N ARG A 170 -3.37 18.61 -0.32
CA ARG A 170 -3.12 18.55 -1.76
C ARG A 170 -4.41 18.89 -2.53
N PRO A 171 -4.33 19.54 -3.70
CA PRO A 171 -5.52 19.90 -4.46
C PRO A 171 -6.20 18.65 -5.03
N LEU A 172 -7.47 18.43 -4.69
CA LEU A 172 -8.16 17.17 -4.99
C LEU A 172 -8.22 16.83 -6.49
N ASN A 173 -8.24 17.83 -7.39
CA ASN A 173 -8.17 17.59 -8.84
C ASN A 173 -6.78 17.13 -9.34
N ARG A 174 -5.81 16.95 -8.44
CA ARG A 174 -4.46 16.42 -8.69
C ARG A 174 -4.13 15.23 -7.79
N VAL A 175 -5.11 14.66 -7.10
CA VAL A 175 -4.91 13.51 -6.21
C VAL A 175 -5.64 12.29 -6.77
N ILE A 176 -4.97 11.16 -6.84
CA ILE A 176 -5.58 9.84 -7.04
C ILE A 176 -5.27 8.95 -5.85
N MET A 177 -6.22 8.12 -5.42
CA MET A 177 -5.96 7.13 -4.37
C MET A 177 -6.20 5.73 -4.89
N VAL A 178 -5.21 4.85 -4.72
CA VAL A 178 -5.27 3.43 -5.08
C VAL A 178 -5.22 2.61 -3.78
N ASP A 179 -6.24 1.80 -3.56
CA ASP A 179 -6.41 1.03 -2.33
C ASP A 179 -7.38 -0.13 -2.60
N ASP A 180 -7.11 -1.32 -2.05
CA ASP A 180 -7.94 -2.51 -2.29
C ASP A 180 -9.31 -2.41 -1.60
N ASN A 181 -9.37 -1.62 -0.53
CA ASN A 181 -10.49 -1.50 0.36
C ASN A 181 -11.22 -0.17 0.19
N VAL A 182 -12.39 -0.25 -0.44
CA VAL A 182 -13.28 0.90 -0.67
C VAL A 182 -13.73 1.63 0.60
N ARG A 183 -13.51 1.08 1.81
CA ARG A 183 -13.69 1.83 3.07
C ARG A 183 -12.77 3.04 3.19
N SER A 184 -11.66 3.07 2.47
CA SER A 184 -10.66 4.12 2.57
C SER A 184 -11.08 5.42 1.89
N PHE A 185 -11.88 5.36 0.81
CA PHE A 185 -12.28 6.52 -0.01
C PHE A 185 -13.79 6.70 -0.26
N PRO A 186 -14.72 6.34 0.64
CA PRO A 186 -16.14 6.45 0.35
C PRO A 186 -16.59 7.89 0.09
N LEU A 187 -15.90 8.90 0.64
CA LEU A 187 -16.20 10.33 0.42
C LEU A 187 -15.43 10.96 -0.74
N HIS A 188 -14.56 10.23 -1.43
CA HIS A 188 -13.81 10.72 -2.59
C HIS A 188 -13.89 9.72 -3.76
N PRO A 189 -15.10 9.32 -4.18
CA PRO A 189 -15.27 8.32 -5.24
C PRO A 189 -14.60 8.74 -6.54
N ARG A 190 -14.63 10.04 -6.90
CA ARG A 190 -14.00 10.53 -8.14
C ARG A 190 -12.47 10.47 -8.12
N ASN A 191 -11.84 10.40 -6.95
CA ASN A 191 -10.39 10.24 -6.78
C ASN A 191 -9.96 8.79 -6.56
N GLY A 192 -10.87 7.96 -6.02
CA GLY A 192 -10.58 6.60 -5.61
C GLY A 192 -10.57 5.60 -6.77
N VAL A 193 -9.59 4.72 -6.73
CA VAL A 193 -9.45 3.56 -7.60
C VAL A 193 -9.27 2.33 -6.71
N LYS A 194 -10.15 1.36 -6.91
CA LYS A 194 -10.07 0.08 -6.23
C LYS A 194 -9.15 -0.83 -7.04
N ILE A 195 -8.15 -1.41 -6.38
CA ILE A 195 -7.37 -2.51 -6.93
C ILE A 195 -7.88 -3.84 -6.37
N GLU A 196 -7.73 -4.94 -7.10
CA GLU A 196 -8.03 -6.26 -6.53
C GLU A 196 -7.05 -6.57 -5.39
N PRO A 197 -7.52 -7.12 -4.26
CA PRO A 197 -6.68 -7.37 -3.11
C PRO A 197 -5.69 -8.51 -3.39
N PHE A 198 -4.44 -8.31 -2.97
CA PHE A 198 -3.39 -9.32 -3.02
C PHE A 198 -3.48 -10.22 -1.80
N LEU A 199 -4.12 -11.38 -1.98
CA LEU A 199 -4.40 -12.33 -0.90
C LEU A 199 -3.78 -13.70 -1.21
N PRO A 200 -2.54 -13.97 -0.77
CA PRO A 200 -1.95 -15.30 -0.71
C PRO A 200 -2.71 -16.23 0.25
N ASN A 201 -2.92 -17.48 -0.15
CA ASN A 201 -3.47 -18.52 0.73
C ASN A 201 -2.37 -19.03 1.67
N GLU A 202 -2.22 -18.36 2.82
CA GLU A 202 -1.17 -18.68 3.79
C GLU A 202 -1.16 -20.14 4.27
N ARG A 203 -2.34 -20.77 4.38
CA ARG A 203 -2.43 -22.17 4.80
C ARG A 203 -1.80 -23.10 3.76
N VAL A 204 -2.22 -22.95 2.50
CA VAL A 204 -1.68 -23.73 1.37
C VAL A 204 -0.17 -23.50 1.24
N LEU A 205 0.26 -22.23 1.29
CA LEU A 205 1.67 -21.88 1.19
C LEU A 205 2.51 -22.42 2.37
N SER A 206 1.97 -22.41 3.59
CA SER A 206 2.67 -22.95 4.77
C SER A 206 2.83 -24.46 4.71
N GLU A 207 1.77 -25.18 4.32
CA GLU A 207 1.79 -26.64 4.16
C GLU A 207 2.76 -27.05 3.03
N TYR A 208 2.69 -26.35 1.89
CA TYR A 208 3.59 -26.58 0.75
C TYR A 208 5.05 -26.27 1.11
N ALA A 209 5.31 -25.12 1.74
CA ALA A 209 6.64 -24.74 2.16
C ALA A 209 7.27 -25.77 3.10
N ARG A 210 6.50 -26.36 4.03
CA ARG A 210 7.00 -27.41 4.94
C ARG A 210 7.54 -28.61 4.17
N ILE A 211 6.84 -29.05 3.13
CA ILE A 211 7.24 -30.22 2.33
C ILE A 211 8.48 -29.90 1.49
N VAL A 212 8.47 -28.79 0.76
CA VAL A 212 9.61 -28.36 -0.08
C VAL A 212 10.86 -28.12 0.76
N THR A 213 10.70 -27.62 1.99
CA THR A 213 11.80 -27.49 2.96
C THR A 213 12.46 -28.82 3.27
N ASP A 214 11.65 -29.83 3.54
CA ASP A 214 12.14 -31.16 3.87
C ASP A 214 12.87 -31.76 2.67
N GLU A 215 12.38 -31.59 1.44
CA GLU A 215 13.10 -32.03 0.24
C GLU A 215 14.50 -31.43 0.12
N VAL A 216 14.61 -30.12 0.28
CA VAL A 216 15.89 -29.40 0.19
C VAL A 216 16.82 -29.87 1.31
N LYS A 217 16.29 -30.07 2.52
CA LYS A 217 17.07 -30.54 3.68
C LYS A 217 17.58 -31.98 3.50
N TYR A 218 16.78 -32.86 2.89
CA TYR A 218 17.14 -34.27 2.68
C TYR A 218 17.75 -34.56 1.30
N GLY A 219 17.96 -33.53 0.45
CA GLY A 219 18.57 -33.68 -0.88
C GLY A 219 17.72 -34.46 -1.89
N GLN A 220 16.38 -34.47 -1.71
CA GLN A 220 15.43 -35.25 -2.53
C GLN A 220 14.61 -34.39 -3.50
N VAL A 221 15.06 -33.17 -3.80
CA VAL A 221 14.35 -32.22 -4.68
C VAL A 221 14.07 -32.88 -6.04
N GLY A 222 12.78 -33.02 -6.38
CA GLY A 222 12.33 -33.65 -7.62
C GLY A 222 12.54 -35.17 -7.73
N GLN A 223 13.02 -35.83 -6.67
CA GLN A 223 13.24 -37.29 -6.64
C GLN A 223 12.09 -38.05 -5.97
N ARG A 224 11.26 -37.37 -5.15
CA ARG A 224 10.11 -37.98 -4.49
C ARG A 224 8.89 -37.98 -5.40
N GLN A 225 8.38 -39.16 -5.72
CA GLN A 225 6.99 -39.32 -6.10
C GLN A 225 6.15 -39.22 -4.83
N TYR A 226 5.35 -38.17 -4.74
CA TYR A 226 4.39 -38.00 -3.67
C TYR A 226 3.10 -38.73 -4.03
N GLU A 227 2.52 -39.41 -3.06
CA GLU A 227 1.24 -40.10 -3.21
C GLU A 227 0.26 -39.63 -2.13
N GLY A 228 -1.03 -39.82 -2.40
CA GLY A 228 -2.09 -39.54 -1.45
C GLY A 228 -2.17 -38.06 -1.04
N GLU A 229 -2.22 -37.81 0.26
CA GLU A 229 -2.39 -36.47 0.82
C GLU A 229 -1.21 -35.54 0.49
N MET A 230 0.02 -36.07 0.46
CA MET A 230 1.22 -35.27 0.21
C MET A 230 1.26 -34.73 -1.22
N ALA A 231 0.82 -35.53 -2.19
CA ALA A 231 0.74 -35.11 -3.60
C ALA A 231 -0.23 -33.92 -3.77
N LYS A 232 -1.38 -33.97 -3.09
CA LYS A 232 -2.39 -32.90 -3.12
C LYS A 232 -1.86 -31.59 -2.53
N VAL A 233 -1.11 -31.64 -1.43
CA VAL A 233 -0.53 -30.43 -0.83
C VAL A 233 0.47 -29.76 -1.78
N ILE A 234 1.28 -30.55 -2.49
CA ILE A 234 2.21 -30.03 -3.48
C ILE A 234 1.48 -29.42 -4.66
N GLU A 235 0.50 -30.12 -5.23
CA GLU A 235 -0.32 -29.62 -6.33
C GLU A 235 -0.99 -28.29 -5.97
N CYS A 236 -1.71 -28.23 -4.83
CA CYS A 236 -2.33 -26.99 -4.38
C CYS A 236 -1.30 -25.87 -4.13
N GLY A 237 -0.12 -26.21 -3.62
CA GLY A 237 0.96 -25.26 -3.39
C GLY A 237 1.53 -24.66 -4.68
N GLU A 238 1.75 -25.50 -5.68
CA GLU A 238 2.21 -25.11 -7.02
C GLU A 238 1.17 -24.27 -7.75
N GLU A 239 -0.12 -24.66 -7.68
CA GLU A 239 -1.23 -23.89 -8.23
C GLU A 239 -1.33 -22.49 -7.61
N GLU A 240 -1.19 -22.40 -6.27
CA GLU A 240 -1.25 -21.12 -5.57
C GLU A 240 -0.06 -20.21 -5.93
N VAL A 241 1.15 -20.78 -6.04
CA VAL A 241 2.33 -20.02 -6.46
C VAL A 241 2.18 -19.52 -7.90
N ALA A 242 1.69 -20.37 -8.80
CA ALA A 242 1.43 -20.00 -10.19
C ALA A 242 0.36 -18.91 -10.29
N ARG A 243 -0.72 -19.00 -9.49
CA ARG A 243 -1.76 -17.97 -9.40
C ARG A 243 -1.18 -16.64 -8.94
N LEU A 244 -0.37 -16.64 -7.88
CA LEU A 244 0.27 -15.43 -7.37
C LEU A 244 1.22 -14.86 -8.43
N GLN A 245 2.05 -15.66 -9.09
CA GLN A 245 2.95 -15.19 -10.14
C GLN A 245 2.23 -14.60 -11.36
N ALA A 246 0.98 -14.99 -11.61
CA ALA A 246 0.14 -14.45 -12.68
C ALA A 246 -0.60 -13.16 -12.30
N ASP A 247 -0.47 -12.67 -11.06
CA ASP A 247 -1.04 -11.38 -10.64
C ASP A 247 -0.37 -10.23 -11.41
N HIS A 248 -1.18 -9.46 -12.11
CA HIS A 248 -0.78 -8.31 -12.92
C HIS A 248 -1.54 -7.03 -12.54
N ALA A 249 -2.25 -7.04 -11.40
CA ALA A 249 -3.22 -6.00 -11.07
C ALA A 249 -2.57 -4.62 -10.89
N LEU A 250 -1.33 -4.55 -10.38
CA LEU A 250 -0.59 -3.28 -10.31
C LEU A 250 -0.27 -2.73 -11.70
N MET A 251 0.12 -3.61 -12.63
CA MET A 251 0.49 -3.21 -13.99
C MET A 251 -0.73 -2.81 -14.82
N ASP A 252 -1.90 -3.39 -14.55
CA ASP A 252 -3.16 -3.00 -15.19
C ASP A 252 -3.56 -1.55 -14.90
N LEU A 253 -3.07 -0.96 -13.80
CA LEU A 253 -3.33 0.44 -13.48
C LEU A 253 -2.44 1.41 -14.26
N ILE A 254 -1.29 0.97 -14.77
CA ILE A 254 -0.28 1.83 -15.38
C ILE A 254 -0.81 2.69 -16.54
N PRO A 255 -1.58 2.16 -17.52
CA PRO A 255 -2.12 2.98 -18.61
C PRO A 255 -2.98 4.14 -18.10
N MET A 256 -3.86 3.88 -17.13
CA MET A 256 -4.70 4.90 -16.48
C MET A 256 -3.84 5.90 -15.71
N LEU A 257 -2.88 5.43 -14.93
CA LEU A 257 -1.99 6.28 -14.14
C LEU A 257 -1.12 7.18 -15.03
N ARG A 258 -0.63 6.71 -16.18
CA ARG A 258 0.08 7.58 -17.15
C ARG A 258 -0.83 8.68 -17.69
N SER A 259 -2.06 8.32 -18.07
CA SER A 259 -3.02 9.28 -18.62
C SER A 259 -3.38 10.35 -17.57
N ALA A 260 -3.74 9.90 -16.37
CA ALA A 260 -4.06 10.75 -15.23
C ALA A 260 -2.91 11.70 -14.84
N ALA A 261 -1.66 11.23 -14.87
CA ALA A 261 -0.48 12.05 -14.52
C ALA A 261 -0.27 13.22 -15.49
N SER A 262 -0.60 13.02 -16.77
CA SER A 262 -0.46 14.02 -17.82
C SER A 262 -1.60 15.06 -17.85
N SER A 263 -2.70 14.80 -17.15
CA SER A 263 -3.87 15.65 -17.14
C SER A 263 -3.71 16.88 -16.25
N THR A 264 -4.34 17.98 -16.66
CA THR A 264 -4.48 19.19 -15.83
C THR A 264 -5.58 19.05 -14.77
N ASP A 265 -6.59 18.23 -15.05
CA ASP A 265 -7.63 17.79 -14.13
C ASP A 265 -7.64 16.26 -14.09
N LEU A 266 -7.01 15.70 -13.06
CA LEU A 266 -6.86 14.27 -12.89
C LEU A 266 -8.22 13.58 -12.72
N THR A 267 -9.11 14.18 -11.92
CA THR A 267 -10.42 13.59 -11.61
C THR A 267 -11.30 13.50 -12.85
N HIS A 268 -11.29 14.53 -13.69
CA HIS A 268 -11.96 14.51 -14.99
C HIS A 268 -11.33 13.48 -15.93
N GLU A 269 -10.01 13.30 -15.89
CA GLU A 269 -9.37 12.25 -16.68
C GLU A 269 -9.83 10.85 -16.23
N LEU A 270 -9.93 10.59 -14.92
CA LEU A 270 -10.46 9.32 -14.40
C LEU A 270 -11.90 9.03 -14.83
N ASP A 271 -12.69 10.05 -15.15
CA ASP A 271 -14.05 9.86 -15.69
C ASP A 271 -14.06 9.21 -17.08
N HIS A 272 -12.94 9.26 -17.82
CA HIS A 272 -12.73 8.49 -19.05
C HIS A 272 -12.35 7.02 -18.80
N TRP A 273 -12.20 6.60 -17.55
CA TRP A 273 -11.82 5.23 -17.17
C TRP A 273 -12.93 4.54 -16.39
N ARG A 274 -14.18 5.02 -16.46
CA ARG A 274 -15.30 4.51 -15.66
C ARG A 274 -16.51 4.21 -16.52
N THR A 275 -17.41 3.36 -16.02
CA THR A 275 -18.74 3.16 -16.61
C THR A 275 -19.70 4.26 -16.18
N ASP A 276 -20.72 4.57 -16.97
CA ASP A 276 -21.70 5.63 -16.64
C ASP A 276 -22.39 5.38 -15.28
N GLU A 277 -22.52 4.11 -14.91
CA GLU A 277 -23.04 3.68 -13.62
C GLU A 277 -22.23 4.20 -12.42
N TYR A 278 -20.97 4.57 -12.62
CA TYR A 278 -20.12 5.13 -11.58
C TYR A 278 -20.66 6.45 -11.01
N THR A 279 -21.52 7.15 -11.76
CA THR A 279 -22.25 8.33 -11.24
C THR A 279 -23.17 7.98 -10.05
N LYS A 280 -23.50 6.71 -9.81
CA LYS A 280 -24.17 6.26 -8.57
C LYS A 280 -23.31 6.51 -7.33
N CYS A 281 -21.98 6.49 -7.48
CA CYS A 281 -21.06 6.78 -6.39
C CYS A 281 -21.05 8.27 -5.99
N ASP A 282 -21.65 9.16 -6.77
CA ASP A 282 -21.79 10.57 -6.39
C ASP A 282 -22.73 10.76 -5.18
N ASP A 283 -23.58 9.79 -4.83
CA ASP A 283 -24.40 9.81 -3.61
C ASP A 283 -23.63 9.19 -2.44
N PHE A 284 -23.23 10.00 -1.47
CA PHE A 284 -22.43 9.51 -0.34
C PHE A 284 -23.21 8.60 0.61
N ARG A 285 -24.55 8.59 0.56
CA ARG A 285 -25.33 7.59 1.30
C ARG A 285 -25.08 6.19 0.76
N GLU A 286 -24.85 6.07 -0.55
CA GLU A 286 -24.53 4.82 -1.19
C GLU A 286 -23.09 4.41 -0.86
N THR A 287 -22.10 5.29 -1.04
CA THR A 287 -20.69 4.94 -0.81
C THR A 287 -20.33 4.77 0.67
N MET A 288 -21.00 5.46 1.59
CA MET A 288 -20.81 5.29 3.04
C MET A 288 -21.55 4.07 3.60
N ASN A 289 -22.61 3.58 2.95
CA ASN A 289 -23.31 2.38 3.38
C ASN A 289 -22.54 1.11 2.96
N SER A 290 -22.00 0.37 3.93
CA SER A 290 -21.23 -0.88 3.69
C SER A 290 -22.02 -1.99 2.99
N LEU A 291 -23.35 -1.90 3.02
CA LEU A 291 -24.27 -2.88 2.45
C LEU A 291 -24.80 -2.47 1.08
N SER A 292 -24.49 -1.27 0.58
CA SER A 292 -25.01 -0.83 -0.72
C SER A 292 -24.32 -1.58 -1.85
N VAL A 293 -25.09 -1.87 -2.91
CA VAL A 293 -24.56 -2.48 -4.14
C VAL A 293 -23.55 -1.53 -4.79
N THR A 294 -23.81 -0.22 -4.74
CA THR A 294 -22.92 0.81 -5.26
C THR A 294 -21.54 0.74 -4.62
N ARG A 295 -21.46 0.66 -3.29
CA ARG A 295 -20.18 0.55 -2.58
C ARG A 295 -19.48 -0.78 -2.85
N GLN A 296 -20.23 -1.89 -2.87
CA GLN A 296 -19.64 -3.22 -2.99
C GLN A 296 -19.18 -3.55 -4.41
N LYS A 297 -19.87 -3.03 -5.44
CA LYS A 297 -19.68 -3.46 -6.83
C LYS A 297 -19.28 -2.37 -7.81
N ILE A 298 -19.37 -1.08 -7.45
CA ILE A 298 -19.14 0.03 -8.38
C ILE A 298 -18.01 0.95 -7.90
N LEU A 299 -17.99 1.30 -6.62
CA LEU A 299 -17.02 2.23 -6.04
C LEU A 299 -15.57 1.80 -6.30
N GLY A 300 -14.79 2.71 -6.89
CA GLY A 300 -13.38 2.50 -7.23
C GLY A 300 -13.12 1.73 -8.52
N ASN A 301 -14.12 1.08 -9.13
CA ASN A 301 -13.92 0.35 -10.38
C ASN A 301 -13.44 1.25 -11.52
N VAL A 302 -12.53 0.71 -12.33
CA VAL A 302 -12.01 1.34 -13.54
C VAL A 302 -12.09 0.37 -14.73
N LEU A 303 -12.16 0.92 -15.93
CA LEU A 303 -12.10 0.20 -17.20
C LEU A 303 -10.65 -0.17 -17.51
N LYS A 304 -10.46 -1.25 -18.26
CA LYS A 304 -9.13 -1.62 -18.78
C LYS A 304 -8.61 -0.65 -19.84
N GLU A 305 -9.52 0.06 -20.51
CA GLU A 305 -9.20 0.98 -21.58
C GLU A 305 -9.92 2.32 -21.39
N ARG A 306 -9.24 3.39 -21.79
CA ARG A 306 -9.80 4.75 -21.80
C ARG A 306 -10.88 4.87 -22.85
N ARG A 307 -12.05 5.40 -22.49
CA ARG A 307 -13.10 5.77 -23.45
C ARG A 307 -12.94 7.21 -23.95
N ASN A 308 -13.50 7.50 -25.12
CA ASN A 308 -13.44 8.83 -25.73
C ASN A 308 -14.29 9.88 -25.01
N VAL A 309 -15.39 9.48 -24.38
CA VAL A 309 -16.35 10.36 -23.71
C VAL A 309 -16.29 10.10 -22.20
N PRO A 310 -16.19 11.10 -21.32
CA PRO A 310 -16.19 10.84 -19.88
C PRO A 310 -17.57 10.37 -19.43
N ILE A 311 -17.65 9.77 -18.22
CA ILE A 311 -18.94 9.56 -17.56
C ILE A 311 -19.66 10.90 -17.32
N PRO A 312 -20.99 10.91 -17.08
CA PRO A 312 -21.70 12.16 -16.87
C PRO A 312 -21.10 13.01 -15.73
N PRO A 313 -21.22 14.34 -15.82
CA PRO A 313 -20.70 15.25 -14.81
C PRO A 313 -21.18 14.89 -13.40
N LEU A 314 -20.34 15.21 -12.40
CA LEU A 314 -20.61 14.92 -11.00
C LEU A 314 -21.98 15.48 -10.57
N LYS A 315 -22.84 14.59 -10.06
CA LYS A 315 -24.15 14.93 -9.52
C LYS A 315 -24.00 15.40 -8.08
N GLN A 316 -24.47 16.61 -7.79
CA GLN A 316 -24.48 17.12 -6.42
C GLN A 316 -25.68 16.52 -5.66
N HIS A 317 -25.41 15.87 -4.54
CA HIS A 317 -26.44 15.35 -3.62
C HIS A 317 -26.45 16.19 -2.33
N VAL A 318 -27.62 16.69 -1.94
CA VAL A 318 -27.78 17.55 -0.75
C VAL A 318 -27.20 16.91 0.52
N MET A 319 -27.39 15.60 0.67
CA MET A 319 -26.92 14.86 1.85
C MET A 319 -25.39 14.67 1.91
N ASN A 320 -24.67 14.85 0.81
CA ASN A 320 -23.20 14.75 0.81
C ASN A 320 -22.57 15.80 1.73
N HIS A 321 -23.22 16.96 1.87
CA HIS A 321 -22.73 18.03 2.71
C HIS A 321 -22.56 17.58 4.17
N GLY A 322 -23.55 16.87 4.73
CA GLY A 322 -23.48 16.39 6.11
C GLY A 322 -22.32 15.41 6.35
N PHE A 323 -22.08 14.47 5.42
CA PHE A 323 -20.93 13.56 5.51
C PHE A 323 -19.58 14.31 5.44
N MET A 324 -19.49 15.32 4.58
CA MET A 324 -18.28 16.14 4.45
C MET A 324 -18.05 17.02 5.68
N GLU A 325 -19.10 17.61 6.26
CA GLU A 325 -19.00 18.36 7.51
C GLU A 325 -18.53 17.48 8.67
N GLU A 326 -19.09 16.28 8.80
CA GLU A 326 -18.69 15.29 9.82
C GLU A 326 -17.22 14.89 9.66
N ALA A 327 -16.80 14.54 8.44
CA ALA A 327 -15.42 14.18 8.15
C ALA A 327 -14.44 15.34 8.37
N ASN A 328 -14.84 16.57 8.02
CA ASN A 328 -14.04 17.77 8.29
C ASN A 328 -13.91 18.07 9.79
N ALA A 329 -14.98 17.85 10.57
CA ALA A 329 -14.92 17.98 12.02
C ALA A 329 -13.99 16.92 12.65
N ALA A 330 -14.08 15.68 12.19
CA ALA A 330 -13.19 14.60 12.62
C ALA A 330 -11.73 14.89 12.25
N MET A 331 -11.45 15.36 11.04
CA MET A 331 -10.11 15.79 10.62
C MET A 331 -9.53 16.85 11.55
N LYS A 332 -10.30 17.90 11.87
CA LYS A 332 -9.85 18.97 12.78
C LYS A 332 -9.54 18.43 14.18
N LEU A 333 -10.35 17.50 14.68
CA LEU A 333 -10.12 16.86 15.97
C LEU A 333 -8.82 16.04 15.97
N GLU A 334 -8.55 15.26 14.92
CA GLU A 334 -7.30 14.51 14.81
C GLU A 334 -6.08 15.44 14.68
N GLN A 335 -6.18 16.55 13.93
CA GLN A 335 -5.12 17.56 13.84
C GLN A 335 -4.82 18.24 15.18
N MET A 336 -5.80 18.37 16.08
CA MET A 336 -5.60 18.93 17.43
C MET A 336 -4.91 17.98 18.40
N ARG A 337 -4.99 16.66 18.18
CA ARG A 337 -4.41 15.65 19.09
C ARG A 337 -2.89 15.52 18.94
N HIS A 338 -2.35 15.84 17.76
CA HIS A 338 -0.95 15.57 17.46
C HIS A 338 -0.03 16.71 17.90
N THR A 339 0.77 16.43 18.93
CA THR A 339 2.00 17.19 19.21
C THR A 339 3.06 16.72 18.21
N PRO A 340 3.87 17.62 17.60
CA PRO A 340 4.90 17.19 16.64
C PRO A 340 5.80 16.11 17.24
N SER A 341 5.98 15.00 16.51
CA SER A 341 6.88 13.92 16.91
C SER A 341 8.31 14.46 17.09
N ARG A 342 8.98 13.97 18.14
CA ARG A 342 10.44 14.16 18.38
C ARG A 342 11.21 12.84 18.31
N LEU A 343 10.53 11.74 17.96
CA LEU A 343 11.18 10.44 17.83
C LEU A 343 11.89 10.28 16.51
#